data_AF-A0AAN9AU52-F1
#
_entry.id   AF-A0AAN9AU52-F1
#
_cell.length_a   1.000
_cell.length_b   1.000
_cell.length_c   1.000
_cell.angle_alpha   90.00
_cell.angle_beta   90.00
_cell.angle_gamma   90.00
#
_symmetry.space_group_name_H-M   'P 1'
#
loop_
_entity.id
_entity.type
_entity.pdbx_description
1 polymer ?
#
loop_
_entity_poly.entity_id
_entity_poly.type
_entity_poly.pdbx_seq_one_letter_code
_entity_poly.pdbx_strand_id
1 'polypeptide(L)'
;MQGLASICAHLLTHAGFQYVLLRELQSDRIEGEFSVYRQSTGANAFMTSGDVLTACKKRLARHAASYLEAMEVTVETTPHTCVANAIDAEDAAFIEDCTEPSLSIHEESSAAYVAGWLEMKCAEQLNFNEEDEQVPTEISAFIKEVSRGSLKIPHQTTFDLVRCGLAFVTKARHRACCSRRLMKVLQVMEDYKNLNTCDKLRKHLANVLLSGLHNLERDQQKNAVLLQTSIKKARLSD
;
A
#
# COMPACT_ATOMS: atom_id res chain seq x y z
N MET A 1 22.69 30.75 2.80
CA MET A 1 22.51 30.41 1.36
C MET A 1 23.65 29.60 0.74
N GLN A 2 24.88 29.62 1.28
CA GLN A 2 26.00 28.83 0.73
C GLN A 2 25.74 27.31 0.69
N GLY A 3 25.08 26.73 1.71
CA GLY A 3 24.79 25.29 1.75
C GLY A 3 23.90 24.79 0.61
N LEU A 4 22.80 25.50 0.29
CA LEU A 4 21.90 25.13 -0.80
C LEU A 4 22.62 25.20 -2.16
N ALA A 5 23.41 26.25 -2.37
CA ALA A 5 24.20 26.44 -3.58
C ALA A 5 25.23 25.32 -3.76
N SER A 6 25.92 24.93 -2.68
CA SER A 6 26.88 23.80 -2.70
C SER A 6 26.21 22.47 -3.00
N ILE A 7 25.03 22.20 -2.43
CA ILE A 7 24.25 20.98 -2.72
C ILE A 7 23.81 20.95 -4.19
N CYS A 8 23.32 22.08 -4.72
CA CYS A 8 22.89 22.15 -6.11
C CYS A 8 24.07 21.96 -7.07
N ALA A 9 25.21 22.60 -6.80
CA ALA A 9 26.43 22.41 -7.58
C ALA A 9 26.89 20.95 -7.55
N HIS A 10 26.85 20.30 -6.39
CA HIS A 10 27.20 18.88 -6.29
C HIS A 10 26.26 17.98 -7.11
N LEU A 11 24.95 18.20 -7.02
CA LEU A 11 23.96 17.42 -7.77
C LEU A 11 24.10 17.59 -9.29
N LEU A 12 24.35 18.81 -9.75
CA LEU A 12 24.50 19.12 -11.18
C LEU A 12 25.84 18.63 -11.75
N THR A 13 26.94 18.84 -11.02
CA THR A 13 28.29 18.63 -11.55
C THR A 13 28.83 17.24 -11.26
N HIS A 14 28.47 16.63 -10.12
CA HIS A 14 29.03 15.36 -9.68
C HIS A 14 28.04 14.19 -9.73
N ALA A 15 26.75 14.43 -9.47
CA ALA A 15 25.73 13.39 -9.52
C ALA A 15 25.02 13.25 -10.88
N GLY A 16 25.34 14.13 -11.85
CA GLY A 16 24.88 14.01 -13.23
C GLY A 16 23.42 14.41 -13.48
N PHE A 17 22.77 15.12 -12.55
CA PHE A 17 21.42 15.64 -12.76
C PHE A 17 21.42 16.83 -13.73
N GLN A 18 20.46 16.88 -14.67
CA GLN A 18 20.34 18.00 -15.62
C GLN A 18 19.81 19.30 -14.98
N TYR A 19 19.02 19.18 -13.92
CA TYR A 19 18.45 20.31 -13.18
C TYR A 19 18.15 19.89 -11.74
N VAL A 20 17.97 20.87 -10.85
CA VAL A 20 17.63 20.66 -9.44
C VAL A 20 16.34 21.40 -9.12
N LEU A 21 15.35 20.69 -8.57
CA LEU A 21 14.10 21.28 -8.11
C LEU A 21 14.26 21.80 -6.68
N LEU A 22 14.57 23.09 -6.53
CA LEU A 22 14.80 23.72 -5.22
C LEU A 22 13.63 23.56 -4.25
N ARG A 23 12.40 23.47 -4.77
CA ARG A 23 11.18 23.27 -3.99
C ARG A 23 11.22 21.98 -3.15
N GLU A 24 11.83 20.91 -3.66
CA GLU A 24 11.92 19.64 -2.92
C GLU A 24 12.98 19.68 -1.81
N LEU A 25 13.82 20.73 -1.76
CA LEU A 25 14.83 20.94 -0.70
C LEU A 25 14.32 21.84 0.43
N GLN A 26 13.07 22.30 0.37
CA GLN A 26 12.43 23.16 1.36
C GLN A 26 11.62 22.36 2.39
N SER A 27 11.39 22.94 3.57
CA SER A 27 10.58 22.34 4.63
C SER A 27 9.07 22.38 4.36
N ASP A 28 8.61 23.13 3.35
CA ASP A 28 7.19 23.33 3.03
C ASP A 28 6.38 22.03 2.99
N ARG A 29 6.97 20.95 2.45
CA ARG A 29 6.32 19.63 2.39
C ARG A 29 6.11 19.05 3.79
N ILE A 30 7.11 19.17 4.66
CA ILE A 30 7.04 18.73 6.05
C ILE A 30 6.01 19.57 6.81
N GLU A 31 5.98 20.88 6.60
CA GLU A 31 5.01 21.79 7.22
C GLU A 31 3.58 21.51 6.77
N GLY A 32 3.39 21.21 5.48
CA GLY A 32 2.12 20.74 4.93
C GLY A 32 1.63 19.47 5.60
N GLU A 33 2.52 18.50 5.83
CA GLU A 33 2.21 17.26 6.55
C GLU A 33 1.78 17.52 8.01
N PHE A 34 2.47 18.41 8.72
CA PHE A 34 2.05 18.84 10.07
C PHE A 34 0.71 19.56 10.08
N SER A 35 0.36 20.29 9.01
CA SER A 35 -0.97 20.90 8.87
C SER A 35 -2.06 19.83 8.78
N VAL A 36 -1.84 18.78 7.98
CA VAL A 36 -2.78 17.66 7.86
C VAL A 36 -2.94 16.92 9.21
N TYR A 37 -1.86 16.68 9.94
CA TYR A 37 -1.92 16.04 11.25
C TYR A 37 -2.70 16.87 12.28
N ARG A 38 -2.50 18.19 12.31
CA ARG A 38 -3.30 19.11 13.12
C ARG A 38 -4.78 19.01 12.79
N GLN A 39 -5.13 19.09 11.50
CA GLN A 39 -6.52 18.99 11.07
C GLN A 39 -7.16 17.65 11.47
N SER A 40 -6.41 16.55 11.36
CA SER A 40 -6.88 15.21 11.71
C SER A 40 -7.14 14.96 13.20
N THR A 41 -6.65 15.85 14.08
CA THR A 41 -6.76 15.78 15.54
C THR A 41 -7.62 16.91 16.12
N GLY A 42 -8.42 17.59 15.28
CA GLY A 42 -9.33 18.65 15.72
C GLY A 42 -8.81 20.07 15.50
N ALA A 43 -7.80 20.25 14.65
CA ALA A 43 -7.16 21.53 14.32
C ALA A 43 -6.53 22.24 15.54
N ASN A 44 -5.98 21.47 16.47
CA ASN A 44 -5.28 22.00 17.64
C ASN A 44 -4.00 22.73 17.24
N ALA A 45 -3.80 23.93 17.79
CA ALA A 45 -2.59 24.73 17.56
C ALA A 45 -1.33 24.06 18.11
N PHE A 46 -1.49 23.30 19.21
CA PHE A 46 -0.44 22.54 19.87
C PHE A 46 -0.72 21.04 19.71
N MET A 47 0.29 20.30 19.27
CA MET A 47 0.26 18.84 19.17
C MET A 47 1.37 18.26 20.03
N THR A 48 1.05 17.23 20.80
CA THR A 48 2.06 16.40 21.45
C THR A 48 2.65 15.40 20.45
N SER A 49 3.79 14.79 20.78
CA SER A 49 4.35 13.69 19.98
C SER A 49 3.38 12.51 19.86
N GLY A 50 2.60 12.23 20.91
CA GLY A 50 1.53 11.24 20.89
C GLY A 50 0.45 11.56 19.86
N ASP A 51 0.00 12.83 19.80
CA ASP A 51 -1.00 13.26 18.82
C ASP A 51 -0.52 13.10 17.37
N VAL A 52 0.77 13.38 17.13
CA VAL A 52 1.38 13.19 15.80
C VAL A 52 1.42 11.71 15.41
N LEU A 53 1.81 10.83 16.35
CA LEU A 53 1.82 9.38 16.11
C LEU A 53 0.41 8.85 15.84
N THR A 54 -0.57 9.24 16.65
CA THR A 54 -1.96 8.83 16.45
C THR A 54 -2.54 9.40 15.15
N ALA A 55 -2.22 10.65 14.78
CA ALA A 55 -2.62 11.24 13.50
C ALA A 55 -2.03 10.48 12.31
N CYS A 56 -0.74 10.14 12.38
CA CYS A 56 -0.03 9.34 11.38
C CYS A 56 -0.69 7.95 11.24
N LYS A 57 -0.92 7.25 12.35
CA LYS A 57 -1.60 5.95 12.37
C LYS A 57 -3.02 6.01 11.80
N LYS A 58 -3.80 7.03 12.18
CA LYS A 58 -5.14 7.27 11.61
C LYS A 58 -5.10 7.55 10.12
N ARG A 59 -4.07 8.22 9.62
CA ARG A 59 -3.89 8.48 8.19
C ARG A 59 -3.48 7.23 7.44
N LEU A 60 -2.58 6.41 7.99
CA LEU A 60 -2.25 5.08 7.44
C LEU A 60 -3.49 4.20 7.38
N ALA A 61 -4.29 4.17 8.45
CA ALA A 61 -5.56 3.46 8.49
C ALA A 61 -6.56 3.99 7.47
N ARG A 62 -6.68 5.33 7.29
CA ARG A 62 -7.53 5.93 6.25
C ARG A 62 -7.02 5.63 4.84
N HIS A 63 -5.72 5.62 4.63
CA HIS A 63 -5.13 5.24 3.35
C HIS A 63 -5.45 3.78 3.04
N ALA A 64 -5.25 2.87 4.02
CA ALA A 64 -5.67 1.49 3.93
C ALA A 64 -7.19 1.36 3.69
N ALA A 65 -8.03 2.13 4.40
CA ALA A 65 -9.48 2.15 4.24
C ALA A 65 -9.92 2.74 2.89
N SER A 66 -9.22 3.71 2.33
CA SER A 66 -9.54 4.28 1.02
C SER A 66 -9.35 3.26 -0.11
N TYR A 67 -8.40 2.33 0.04
CA TYR A 67 -8.32 1.16 -0.83
C TYR A 67 -9.52 0.22 -0.66
N LEU A 68 -10.13 0.16 0.53
CA LEU A 68 -11.30 -0.67 0.84
C LEU A 68 -12.65 -0.04 0.43
N GLU A 69 -12.80 1.28 0.55
CA GLU A 69 -14.03 2.01 0.19
C GLU A 69 -14.21 2.13 -1.33
N ALA A 70 -13.11 2.17 -2.09
CA ALA A 70 -13.14 2.08 -3.55
C ALA A 70 -13.57 0.68 -4.07
N MET A 71 -13.93 -0.26 -3.18
CA MET A 71 -14.32 -1.64 -3.52
C MET A 71 -15.82 -1.87 -3.69
N GLU A 72 -16.67 -0.84 -3.65
CA GLU A 72 -18.00 -0.93 -4.27
C GLU A 72 -17.86 -0.93 -5.79
N VAL A 73 -17.26 -1.99 -6.34
CA VAL A 73 -17.08 -2.15 -7.79
C VAL A 73 -17.66 -3.49 -8.18
N THR A 74 -18.85 -3.40 -8.76
CA THR A 74 -19.37 -4.30 -9.79
C THR A 74 -18.25 -4.70 -10.72
N VAL A 75 -18.06 -6.01 -10.88
CA VAL A 75 -17.08 -6.61 -11.78
C VAL A 75 -17.35 -6.09 -13.20
N GLU A 76 -16.69 -5.00 -13.60
CA GLU A 76 -16.63 -4.65 -15.01
C GLU A 76 -15.70 -5.68 -15.66
N THR A 77 -16.34 -6.70 -16.21
CA THR A 77 -15.78 -7.65 -17.16
C THR A 77 -15.42 -6.90 -18.44
N THR A 78 -14.48 -5.96 -18.40
CA THR A 78 -13.85 -5.51 -19.64
C THR A 78 -13.06 -6.69 -20.20
N PRO A 79 -13.36 -7.15 -21.42
CA PRO A 79 -12.75 -8.33 -22.00
C PRO A 79 -11.33 -7.96 -22.47
N HIS A 80 -10.39 -7.87 -21.53
CA HIS A 80 -9.00 -8.05 -21.88
C HIS A 80 -8.77 -9.57 -21.95
N THR A 81 -8.26 -10.04 -23.08
CA THR A 81 -7.86 -11.43 -23.27
C THR A 81 -6.59 -11.65 -22.44
N CYS A 82 -6.70 -11.88 -21.12
CA CYS A 82 -5.55 -12.34 -20.34
C CYS A 82 -5.30 -13.79 -20.77
N VAL A 83 -4.46 -13.96 -21.81
CA VAL A 83 -4.17 -15.23 -22.50
C VAL A 83 -3.52 -16.25 -21.55
N ALA A 84 -2.83 -15.79 -20.51
CA ALA A 84 -2.14 -16.64 -19.56
C ALA A 84 -2.98 -16.82 -18.28
N ASN A 85 -3.91 -17.77 -18.35
CA ASN A 85 -4.51 -18.39 -17.18
C ASN A 85 -3.52 -19.33 -16.46
N ALA A 86 -2.37 -19.62 -17.04
CA ALA A 86 -1.31 -20.43 -16.46
C ALA A 86 -0.28 -19.52 -15.76
N ILE A 87 0.22 -19.99 -14.61
CA ILE A 87 1.39 -19.45 -13.93
C ILE A 87 2.60 -19.96 -14.70
N ASP A 88 3.42 -19.05 -15.23
CA ASP A 88 4.64 -19.41 -15.94
C ASP A 88 5.85 -19.50 -14.98
N ALA A 89 7.02 -19.90 -15.50
CA ALA A 89 8.22 -20.08 -14.68
C ALA A 89 8.73 -18.77 -14.07
N GLU A 90 8.48 -17.63 -14.72
CA GLU A 90 8.86 -16.32 -14.21
C GLU A 90 7.92 -15.89 -13.09
N ASP A 91 6.61 -16.13 -13.23
CA ASP A 91 5.63 -15.95 -12.17
C ASP A 91 6.00 -16.79 -10.94
N ALA A 92 6.44 -18.04 -11.13
CA ALA A 92 6.90 -18.90 -10.05
C ALA A 92 8.13 -18.33 -9.33
N ALA A 93 9.11 -17.82 -10.07
CA ALA A 93 10.29 -17.17 -9.50
C ALA A 93 9.93 -15.92 -8.69
N PHE A 94 9.00 -15.08 -9.18
CA PHE A 94 8.49 -13.94 -8.41
C PHE A 94 7.73 -14.39 -7.16
N ILE A 95 6.93 -15.44 -7.25
CA ILE A 95 6.19 -15.99 -6.11
C ILE A 95 7.17 -16.46 -5.04
N GLU A 96 8.21 -17.22 -5.41
CA GLU A 96 9.25 -17.69 -4.51
C GLU A 96 9.98 -16.52 -3.82
N ASP A 97 10.37 -15.50 -4.57
CA ASP A 97 11.01 -14.28 -4.05
C ASP A 97 10.06 -13.39 -3.19
N CYS A 98 8.76 -13.64 -3.22
CA CYS A 98 7.76 -12.94 -2.41
C CYS A 98 7.34 -13.70 -1.15
N THR A 99 7.87 -14.91 -0.93
CA THR A 99 7.51 -15.74 0.23
C THR A 99 7.97 -15.16 1.56
N GLU A 100 9.08 -14.43 1.58
CA GLU A 100 9.58 -13.72 2.77
C GLU A 100 9.83 -12.25 2.44
N PRO A 101 8.76 -11.45 2.33
CA PRO A 101 8.90 -10.09 1.86
C PRO A 101 9.48 -9.20 2.96
N SER A 102 10.54 -8.46 2.63
CA SER A 102 11.03 -7.35 3.44
C SER A 102 10.13 -6.13 3.19
N LEU A 103 9.17 -5.93 4.10
CA LEU A 103 8.27 -4.79 4.07
C LEU A 103 8.73 -3.73 5.07
N SER A 104 8.47 -2.46 4.76
CA SER A 104 8.61 -1.40 5.75
C SER A 104 7.56 -1.52 6.85
N ILE A 105 7.82 -0.93 8.02
CA ILE A 105 6.89 -0.92 9.17
C ILE A 105 5.50 -0.41 8.76
N HIS A 106 5.43 0.57 7.86
CA HIS A 106 4.18 1.13 7.35
C HIS A 106 3.42 0.17 6.44
N GLU A 107 4.13 -0.59 5.60
CA GLU A 107 3.54 -1.62 4.74
C GLU A 107 3.06 -2.80 5.57
N GLU A 108 3.79 -3.22 6.59
CA GLU A 108 3.36 -4.26 7.54
C GLU A 108 2.10 -3.84 8.30
N SER A 109 2.07 -2.61 8.81
CA SER A 109 0.89 -2.06 9.49
C SER A 109 -0.34 -2.00 8.56
N SER A 110 -0.12 -1.64 7.29
CA SER A 110 -1.20 -1.59 6.29
C SER A 110 -1.68 -2.99 5.90
N ALA A 111 -0.76 -3.94 5.74
CA ALA A 111 -1.06 -5.34 5.47
C ALA A 111 -1.87 -5.96 6.62
N ALA A 112 -1.49 -5.67 7.87
CA ALA A 112 -2.24 -6.13 9.05
C ALA A 112 -3.65 -5.54 9.11
N TYR A 113 -3.82 -4.26 8.74
CA TYR A 113 -5.13 -3.63 8.67
C TYR A 113 -6.03 -4.31 7.63
N VAL A 114 -5.50 -4.56 6.44
CA VAL A 114 -6.22 -5.27 5.36
C VAL A 114 -6.55 -6.71 5.78
N ALA A 115 -5.61 -7.42 6.41
CA ALA A 115 -5.82 -8.78 6.90
C ALA A 115 -6.95 -8.82 7.95
N GLY A 116 -6.93 -7.92 8.94
CA GLY A 116 -7.98 -7.85 9.96
C GLY A 116 -9.37 -7.54 9.37
N TRP A 117 -9.42 -6.73 8.31
CA TRP A 117 -10.65 -6.46 7.57
C TRP A 117 -11.13 -7.67 6.75
N LEU A 118 -10.21 -8.38 6.10
CA LEU A 118 -10.52 -9.60 5.34
C LEU A 118 -11.14 -10.66 6.24
N GLU A 119 -10.56 -10.88 7.42
CA GLU A 119 -11.08 -11.86 8.39
C GLU A 119 -12.44 -11.45 8.96
N MET A 120 -12.66 -10.16 9.19
CA MET A 120 -13.97 -9.65 9.56
C MET A 120 -15.00 -9.92 8.45
N LYS A 121 -14.65 -9.67 7.19
CA LYS A 121 -15.55 -9.80 6.03
C LYS A 121 -15.83 -11.25 5.62
N CYS A 122 -14.88 -12.14 5.90
CA CYS A 122 -14.95 -13.56 5.57
C CYS A 122 -15.17 -14.46 6.80
N ALA A 123 -15.57 -13.89 7.94
CA ALA A 123 -15.67 -14.60 9.22
C ALA A 123 -16.50 -15.89 9.17
N GLU A 124 -17.57 -15.93 8.37
CA GLU A 124 -18.44 -17.12 8.23
C GLU A 124 -17.79 -18.29 7.45
N GLN A 125 -16.68 -18.05 6.76
CA GLN A 125 -16.02 -19.02 5.89
C GLN A 125 -14.59 -19.35 6.34
N LEU A 126 -14.13 -18.71 7.41
CA LEU A 126 -12.82 -18.92 8.00
C LEU A 126 -13.01 -19.76 9.26
N ASN A 127 -12.33 -20.90 9.29
CA ASN A 127 -12.30 -21.79 10.45
C ASN A 127 -10.92 -21.68 11.09
N PHE A 128 -10.69 -20.59 11.82
CA PHE A 128 -9.53 -20.49 12.68
C PHE A 128 -9.85 -21.09 14.04
N ASN A 129 -8.93 -21.89 14.55
CA ASN A 129 -8.96 -22.45 15.89
C ASN A 129 -8.39 -21.43 16.89
N GLU A 130 -8.72 -21.58 18.17
CA GLU A 130 -8.15 -20.71 19.23
C GLU A 130 -6.63 -20.87 19.39
N GLU A 131 -6.06 -21.97 18.89
CA GLU A 131 -4.63 -22.25 18.87
C GLU A 131 -3.90 -21.61 17.68
N ASP A 132 -4.62 -21.07 16.70
CA ASP A 132 -4.00 -20.45 15.53
C ASP A 132 -3.29 -19.14 15.91
N GLU A 133 -2.04 -19.02 15.48
CA GLU A 133 -1.19 -17.90 15.85
C GLU A 133 -1.72 -16.57 15.28
N GLN A 134 -1.87 -15.57 16.15
CA GLN A 134 -2.19 -14.20 15.75
C GLN A 134 -0.92 -13.42 15.43
N VAL A 135 -1.07 -12.33 14.68
CA VAL A 135 0.06 -11.45 14.37
C VAL A 135 0.81 -10.95 15.63
N PRO A 136 2.12 -10.67 15.53
CA PRO A 136 2.96 -10.20 16.63
C PRO A 136 2.38 -9.02 17.42
N THR A 137 2.84 -8.87 18.66
CA THR A 137 2.31 -7.89 19.62
C THR A 137 2.42 -6.44 19.11
N GLU A 138 3.49 -6.09 18.41
CA GLU A 138 3.68 -4.74 17.86
C GLU A 138 2.62 -4.41 16.79
N ILE A 139 2.31 -5.38 15.94
CA ILE A 139 1.34 -5.26 14.85
C ILE A 139 -0.08 -5.25 15.43
N SER A 140 -0.37 -6.14 16.37
CA SER A 140 -1.68 -6.17 17.03
C SER A 140 -1.95 -4.90 17.84
N ALA A 141 -0.93 -4.25 18.42
CA ALA A 141 -1.06 -2.95 19.09
C ALA A 141 -1.51 -1.84 18.13
N PHE A 142 -0.96 -1.79 16.91
CA PHE A 142 -1.42 -0.88 15.87
C PHE A 142 -2.90 -1.11 15.52
N ILE A 143 -3.30 -2.37 15.33
CA ILE A 143 -4.68 -2.74 15.02
C ILE A 143 -5.62 -2.33 16.15
N LYS A 144 -5.26 -2.58 17.41
CA LYS A 144 -6.05 -2.18 18.59
C LYS A 144 -6.22 -0.67 18.70
N GLU A 145 -5.18 0.10 18.40
CA GLU A 145 -5.23 1.58 18.47
C GLU A 145 -6.10 2.19 17.36
N VAL A 146 -6.09 1.57 16.18
CA VAL A 146 -6.87 2.03 15.02
C VAL A 146 -8.32 1.54 15.08
N SER A 147 -8.54 0.34 15.62
CA SER A 147 -9.85 -0.28 15.70
C SER A 147 -10.79 0.52 16.59
N ARG A 148 -11.98 0.85 16.06
CA ARG A 148 -13.09 1.40 16.85
C ARG A 148 -14.05 0.31 17.36
N GLY A 149 -13.54 -0.91 17.53
CA GLY A 149 -14.29 -2.06 18.04
C GLY A 149 -14.82 -3.04 16.99
N SER A 150 -14.63 -2.76 15.70
CA SER A 150 -15.09 -3.63 14.59
C SER A 150 -13.97 -4.38 13.87
N LEU A 151 -12.73 -3.89 13.90
CA LEU A 151 -11.60 -4.52 13.21
C LEU A 151 -11.05 -5.68 14.07
N LYS A 152 -10.93 -6.87 13.46
CA LYS A 152 -10.32 -8.05 14.11
C LYS A 152 -8.79 -7.96 14.07
N ILE A 153 -8.15 -8.53 15.08
CA ILE A 153 -6.71 -8.84 15.04
C ILE A 153 -6.56 -10.04 14.11
N PRO A 154 -5.82 -9.93 13.00
CA PRO A 154 -5.70 -11.02 12.05
C PRO A 154 -4.85 -12.18 12.58
N HIS A 155 -5.13 -13.37 12.06
CA HIS A 155 -4.28 -14.54 12.17
C HIS A 155 -3.08 -14.41 11.25
N GLN A 156 -1.96 -15.02 11.66
CA GLN A 156 -0.68 -14.98 10.97
C GLN A 156 -0.82 -15.49 9.52
N THR A 157 -1.62 -16.53 9.31
CA THR A 157 -1.95 -17.10 7.99
C THR A 157 -2.51 -16.05 7.02
N THR A 158 -3.52 -15.29 7.44
CA THR A 158 -4.12 -14.24 6.60
C THR A 158 -3.14 -13.11 6.38
N PHE A 159 -2.40 -12.73 7.42
CA PHE A 159 -1.42 -11.66 7.35
C PHE A 159 -0.30 -11.99 6.36
N ASP A 160 0.25 -13.20 6.39
CA ASP A 160 1.30 -13.63 5.47
C ASP A 160 0.82 -13.68 4.03
N LEU A 161 -0.43 -14.11 3.79
CA LEU A 161 -1.01 -14.06 2.44
C LEU A 161 -1.11 -12.62 1.92
N VAL A 162 -1.54 -11.68 2.77
CA VAL A 162 -1.61 -10.25 2.39
C VAL A 162 -0.21 -9.69 2.13
N ARG A 163 0.79 -10.04 2.94
CA ARG A 163 2.20 -9.63 2.75
C ARG A 163 2.77 -10.13 1.44
N CYS A 164 2.61 -11.42 1.15
CA CYS A 164 3.08 -12.05 -0.09
C CYS A 164 2.40 -11.42 -1.31
N GLY A 165 1.07 -11.23 -1.24
CA GLY A 165 0.30 -10.59 -2.31
C GLY A 165 0.72 -9.14 -2.57
N LEU A 166 0.97 -8.36 -1.51
CA LEU A 166 1.49 -7.00 -1.62
C LEU A 166 2.87 -6.98 -2.28
N ALA A 167 3.78 -7.85 -1.83
CA ALA A 167 5.13 -7.94 -2.39
C ALA A 167 5.15 -8.35 -3.87
N PHE A 168 4.26 -9.26 -4.27
CA PHE A 168 4.12 -9.64 -5.68
C PHE A 168 3.67 -8.45 -6.53
N VAL A 169 2.69 -7.71 -6.03
CA VAL A 169 2.12 -6.57 -6.73
C VAL A 169 3.11 -5.40 -6.85
N THR A 170 4.01 -5.24 -5.88
CA THR A 170 5.09 -4.24 -5.95
C THR A 170 6.22 -4.67 -6.88
N LYS A 171 6.69 -5.93 -6.81
CA LYS A 171 7.81 -6.43 -7.62
C LYS A 171 7.41 -6.78 -9.07
N ALA A 172 6.21 -7.33 -9.27
CA ALA A 172 5.72 -7.85 -10.53
C ALA A 172 4.42 -7.14 -10.99
N ARG A 173 4.33 -5.82 -10.80
CA ARG A 173 3.15 -4.99 -11.15
C ARG A 173 2.58 -5.30 -12.54
N HIS A 174 3.43 -5.43 -13.55
CA HIS A 174 3.03 -5.69 -14.93
C HIS A 174 2.36 -7.06 -15.15
N ARG A 175 2.55 -8.00 -14.20
CA ARG A 175 1.94 -9.35 -14.21
C ARG A 175 0.58 -9.39 -13.53
N ALA A 176 0.26 -8.41 -12.70
CA ALA A 176 -1.03 -8.29 -12.02
C ALA A 176 -2.10 -7.69 -12.96
N CYS A 177 -2.44 -8.39 -14.06
CA CYS A 177 -3.35 -7.91 -15.11
C CYS A 177 -4.81 -7.75 -14.62
N CYS A 178 -5.29 -8.70 -13.81
CA CYS A 178 -6.69 -8.77 -13.40
C CYS A 178 -6.91 -9.67 -12.20
N SER A 179 -8.14 -9.58 -11.65
CA SER A 179 -8.54 -10.31 -10.44
C SER A 179 -8.40 -11.82 -10.65
N ARG A 180 -8.75 -12.35 -11.83
CA ARG A 180 -8.66 -13.79 -12.12
C ARG A 180 -7.21 -14.30 -12.14
N ARG A 181 -6.26 -13.52 -12.66
CA ARG A 181 -4.85 -13.89 -12.68
C ARG A 181 -4.26 -13.79 -11.27
N LEU A 182 -4.55 -12.69 -10.57
CA LEU A 182 -4.06 -12.49 -9.22
C LEU A 182 -4.61 -13.53 -8.23
N MET A 183 -5.86 -13.95 -8.38
CA MET A 183 -6.45 -15.08 -7.64
C MET A 183 -5.63 -16.36 -7.76
N LYS A 184 -5.12 -16.68 -8.96
CA LYS A 184 -4.29 -17.87 -9.19
C LYS A 184 -2.90 -17.73 -8.59
N VAL A 185 -2.30 -16.55 -8.70
CA VAL A 185 -1.02 -16.25 -8.04
C VAL A 185 -1.17 -16.43 -6.53
N LEU A 186 -2.22 -15.86 -5.93
CA LEU A 186 -2.51 -16.01 -4.50
C LEU A 186 -2.75 -17.48 -4.12
N GLN A 187 -3.47 -18.24 -4.94
CA GLN A 187 -3.66 -19.67 -4.72
C GLN A 187 -2.33 -20.43 -4.69
N VAL A 188 -1.42 -20.17 -5.65
CA VAL A 188 -0.10 -20.82 -5.66
C VAL A 188 0.76 -20.39 -4.47
N MET A 189 0.66 -19.14 -4.03
CA MET A 189 1.33 -18.65 -2.81
C MET A 189 0.83 -19.39 -1.57
N GLU A 190 -0.47 -19.61 -1.47
CA GLU A 190 -1.07 -20.39 -0.38
C GLU A 190 -0.58 -21.83 -0.40
N ASP A 191 -0.59 -22.48 -1.56
CA ASP A 191 -0.10 -23.85 -1.72
C ASP A 191 1.37 -23.96 -1.31
N TYR A 192 2.21 -22.97 -1.70
CA TYR A 192 3.63 -22.96 -1.36
C TYR A 192 3.88 -22.78 0.15
N LYS A 193 3.08 -21.95 0.80
CA LYS A 193 3.19 -21.65 2.24
C LYS A 193 2.33 -22.59 3.11
N ASN A 194 1.62 -23.55 2.50
CA ASN A 194 0.61 -24.39 3.15
C ASN A 194 -0.43 -23.56 3.95
N LEU A 195 -0.82 -22.40 3.43
CA LEU A 195 -1.85 -21.56 4.03
C LEU A 195 -3.22 -22.08 3.61
N ASN A 196 -4.13 -22.24 4.58
CA ASN A 196 -5.49 -22.66 4.29
C ASN A 196 -6.44 -21.46 4.33
N THR A 197 -6.69 -20.81 3.19
CA THR A 197 -7.67 -19.72 3.09
C THR A 197 -8.79 -20.03 2.10
N CYS A 198 -9.89 -19.29 2.18
CA CYS A 198 -11.06 -19.50 1.34
C CYS A 198 -11.05 -18.66 0.05
N ASP A 199 -11.74 -19.12 -0.99
CA ASP A 199 -11.85 -18.42 -2.29
C ASP A 199 -12.37 -16.99 -2.15
N LYS A 200 -13.28 -16.75 -1.20
CA LYS A 200 -13.85 -15.43 -0.94
C LYS A 200 -12.79 -14.46 -0.42
N LEU A 201 -11.91 -14.94 0.48
CA LEU A 201 -10.80 -14.14 1.01
C LEU A 201 -9.83 -13.78 -0.10
N ARG A 202 -9.38 -14.77 -0.88
CA ARG A 202 -8.54 -14.54 -2.07
C ARG A 202 -9.15 -13.50 -3.00
N LYS A 203 -10.46 -13.61 -3.27
CA LYS A 203 -11.16 -12.70 -4.20
C LYS A 203 -11.19 -11.29 -3.68
N HIS A 204 -11.47 -11.12 -2.39
CA HIS A 204 -11.41 -9.80 -1.77
C HIS A 204 -9.99 -9.24 -1.80
N LEU A 205 -8.97 -10.03 -1.43
CA LEU A 205 -7.57 -9.61 -1.47
C LEU A 205 -7.13 -9.21 -2.88
N ALA A 206 -7.42 -10.01 -3.90
CA ALA A 206 -7.09 -9.70 -5.28
C ALA A 206 -7.69 -8.35 -5.73
N ASN A 207 -8.93 -8.07 -5.33
CA ASN A 207 -9.56 -6.79 -5.62
C ASN A 207 -8.91 -5.62 -4.85
N VAL A 208 -8.53 -5.82 -3.57
CA VAL A 208 -7.83 -4.77 -2.79
C VAL A 208 -6.54 -4.39 -3.49
N LEU A 209 -5.75 -5.40 -3.86
CA LEU A 209 -4.44 -5.24 -4.46
C LEU A 209 -4.51 -4.56 -5.84
N LEU A 210 -5.47 -4.94 -6.68
CA LEU A 210 -5.65 -4.33 -8.00
C LEU A 210 -6.20 -2.91 -7.94
N SER A 211 -7.18 -2.65 -7.07
CA SER A 211 -7.62 -1.28 -6.82
C SER A 211 -6.47 -0.42 -6.28
N GLY A 212 -5.60 -1.02 -5.47
CA GLY A 212 -4.36 -0.41 -5.02
C GLY A 212 -3.46 0.05 -6.16
N LEU A 213 -3.18 -0.86 -7.09
CA LEU A 213 -2.39 -0.58 -8.29
C LEU A 213 -3.01 0.52 -9.16
N HIS A 214 -4.31 0.43 -9.44
CA HIS A 214 -4.97 1.39 -10.33
C HIS A 214 -5.06 2.79 -9.72
N ASN A 215 -5.26 2.91 -8.41
CA ASN A 215 -5.24 4.19 -7.73
C ASN A 215 -3.83 4.80 -7.70
N LEU A 216 -2.80 3.99 -7.47
CA LEU A 216 -1.40 4.42 -7.60
C LEU A 216 -1.07 4.91 -9.02
N GLU A 217 -1.56 4.21 -10.05
CA GLU A 217 -1.45 4.62 -11.47
C GLU A 217 -2.12 5.97 -11.74
N ARG A 218 -3.36 6.15 -11.27
CA ARG A 218 -4.10 7.40 -11.43
C ARG A 218 -3.44 8.56 -10.70
N ASP A 219 -2.93 8.34 -9.49
CA ASP A 219 -2.25 9.37 -8.72
C ASP A 219 -0.88 9.71 -9.31
N GLN A 220 -0.15 8.71 -9.82
CA GLN A 220 1.07 8.94 -10.60
C GLN A 220 0.79 9.74 -11.88
N GLN A 221 -0.29 9.44 -12.61
CA GLN A 221 -0.72 10.22 -13.78
C GLN A 221 -1.10 11.66 -13.42
N LYS A 222 -1.89 11.86 -12.36
CA LYS A 222 -2.24 13.22 -11.88
C LYS A 222 -0.99 14.01 -11.49
N ASN A 223 -0.05 13.38 -10.79
CA ASN A 223 1.22 14.01 -10.41
C ASN A 223 2.10 14.33 -11.63
N ALA A 224 2.16 13.44 -12.63
CA ALA A 224 2.87 13.69 -13.89
C ALA A 224 2.25 14.85 -14.68
N VAL A 225 0.92 14.95 -14.72
CA VAL A 225 0.21 16.08 -15.33
C VAL A 225 0.52 17.37 -14.58
N LEU A 226 0.48 17.38 -13.25
CA LEU A 226 0.85 18.55 -12.43
C LEU A 226 2.30 19.00 -12.67
N LEU A 227 3.23 18.05 -12.79
CA LEU A 227 4.64 18.31 -13.15
C LEU A 227 4.76 18.92 -14.55
N GLN A 228 4.10 18.35 -15.56
CA GLN A 228 4.10 18.89 -16.93
C GLN A 228 3.47 20.30 -16.99
N THR A 229 2.42 20.55 -16.21
CA THR A 229 1.76 21.85 -16.16
C THR A 229 2.65 22.89 -15.48
N SER A 230 3.40 22.49 -14.45
CA SER A 230 4.37 23.34 -13.76
C SER A 230 5.56 23.69 -14.66
N ILE A 231 6.07 22.73 -15.42
CA ILE A 231 7.14 22.94 -16.42
C ILE A 231 6.68 23.86 -17.55
N LYS A 232 5.43 23.70 -18.05
CA LYS A 232 4.87 24.59 -19.07
C LYS A 232 4.70 26.03 -18.56
N LYS A 233 4.27 26.21 -17.31
CA LYS A 233 4.15 27.55 -16.70
C LYS A 233 5.51 28.21 -16.51
N ALA A 234 6.54 27.46 -16.09
CA ALA A 234 7.90 27.98 -15.99
C ALA A 234 8.44 28.47 -17.34
N ARG A 235 8.19 27.75 -18.44
CA ARG A 235 8.62 28.14 -19.80
C ARG A 235 7.85 29.33 -20.41
N LEU A 236 6.70 29.69 -19.87
CA LEU A 236 5.91 30.86 -20.29
C LEU A 236 6.25 32.12 -19.48
N SER A 237 7.13 31.98 -18.48
CA SER A 237 7.55 33.06 -17.59
C SER A 237 8.95 33.61 -17.95
N ASP A 238 9.58 33.02 -18.98
CA ASP A 238 10.77 33.52 -19.68
C ASP A 238 10.36 34.22 -20.98
#